data_AF-A0A9P7Z650-F1
#
_entry.id   AF-A0A9P7Z650-F1
#
_cell.length_a   1.000
_cell.length_b   1.000
_cell.length_c   1.000
_cell.angle_alpha   90.00
_cell.angle_beta   90.00
_cell.angle_gamma   90.00
#
_symmetry.space_group_name_H-M   'P 1'
#
loop_
_entity.id
_entity.type
_entity.pdbx_description
1 polymer ?
#
loop_
_entity_poly.entity_id
_entity_poly.type
_entity_poly.pdbx_seq_one_letter_code
_entity_poly.pdbx_strand_id
1 'polypeptide(L)'
;MSAVTSQPSFMLRNVPYPIITAQAVDLSGTVCAPPVNASHYEFTPYEFGSWDPTIGAFTPTKYLGSSLSAGKPVSTNSCITNYDNLGFVIGTSSALLNDPGIGTDEVYDATFANFCTIPDATVSTDPDDIAVNAGIAQVLAIPNVELLSVADLYAPWPNPFYNLTSAPQVSDSETLSMVDGGESGQVNPIVPMLLPSRQLDVIIVNDNTDGTDNFPSGQELVNTYEQAKVAGLTRMPYVPPFEYFAAHNLTSHPNFFGCQNDSVATIIWVPNAALTPIGGNTSTNKIQYSEAETVAMVANGAAVMSQNNSEAWAKCLACAFMDKSNATNLPAVCTTCFTEYCVDP
;
A
#
# COMPACT_ATOMS: atom_id res chain seq x y z
N MET A 1 -9.51 -13.67 4.00
CA MET A 1 -9.11 -12.59 4.90
C MET A 1 -9.72 -12.82 6.28
N SER A 2 -11.05 -12.83 6.38
CA SER A 2 -11.84 -13.11 7.57
C SER A 2 -11.54 -14.45 8.26
N ALA A 3 -11.12 -15.49 7.54
CA ALA A 3 -10.73 -16.77 8.13
C ALA A 3 -9.51 -16.68 9.09
N VAL A 4 -8.75 -15.58 9.07
CA VAL A 4 -7.66 -15.34 10.04
C VAL A 4 -8.20 -15.25 11.48
N THR A 5 -9.45 -14.81 11.67
CA THR A 5 -10.02 -14.62 13.03
C THR A 5 -10.19 -15.93 13.80
N SER A 6 -10.18 -17.08 13.13
CA SER A 6 -10.25 -18.40 13.78
C SER A 6 -8.88 -19.03 14.03
N GLN A 7 -7.79 -18.39 13.61
CA GLN A 7 -6.45 -18.93 13.83
C GLN A 7 -6.01 -18.73 15.28
N PRO A 8 -5.47 -19.76 15.96
CA PRO A 8 -5.06 -19.65 17.36
C PRO A 8 -4.08 -18.51 17.64
N SER A 9 -3.11 -18.29 16.75
CA SER A 9 -2.14 -17.19 16.88
C SER A 9 -2.80 -15.82 16.87
N PHE A 10 -3.82 -15.61 16.03
CA PHE A 10 -4.56 -14.36 15.96
C PHE A 10 -5.46 -14.18 17.20
N MET A 11 -6.18 -15.24 17.60
CA MET A 11 -7.04 -15.20 18.80
C MET A 11 -6.24 -14.91 20.08
N LEU A 12 -5.02 -15.45 20.17
CA LEU A 12 -4.09 -15.24 21.29
C LEU A 12 -3.29 -13.93 21.16
N ARG A 13 -3.50 -13.14 20.10
CA ARG A 13 -2.80 -11.86 19.84
C ARG A 13 -1.27 -12.03 19.72
N ASN A 14 -0.83 -13.18 19.21
CA ASN A 14 0.58 -13.49 18.98
C ASN A 14 1.09 -12.96 17.62
N VAL A 15 0.19 -12.39 16.81
CA VAL A 15 0.51 -11.78 15.51
C VAL A 15 -0.15 -10.41 15.40
N PRO A 16 0.43 -9.47 14.62
CA PRO A 16 -0.19 -8.17 14.36
C PRO A 16 -1.55 -8.29 13.69
N TYR A 17 -2.35 -7.23 13.79
CA TYR A 17 -3.61 -7.09 13.08
C TYR A 17 -3.35 -6.68 11.62
N PRO A 18 -3.66 -7.51 10.62
CA PRO A 18 -3.35 -7.20 9.23
C PRO A 18 -4.36 -6.22 8.65
N ILE A 19 -3.86 -5.23 7.91
CA ILE A 19 -4.63 -4.30 7.09
C ILE A 19 -4.02 -4.34 5.70
N ILE A 20 -4.80 -4.69 4.69
CA ILE A 20 -4.39 -4.68 3.29
C ILE A 20 -5.18 -3.58 2.59
N THR A 21 -4.53 -2.76 1.78
CA THR A 21 -5.16 -1.61 1.12
C THR A 21 -5.33 -1.82 -0.36
N ALA A 22 -6.39 -1.25 -0.91
CA ALA A 22 -6.59 -1.10 -2.35
C ALA A 22 -7.19 0.29 -2.60
N GLN A 23 -7.18 0.75 -3.84
CA GLN A 23 -7.88 1.97 -4.24
C GLN A 23 -9.02 1.61 -5.20
N ALA A 24 -10.05 2.46 -5.25
CA ALA A 24 -11.04 2.36 -6.32
C ALA A 24 -10.62 3.20 -7.52
N VAL A 25 -10.94 2.71 -8.70
CA VAL A 25 -10.78 3.44 -9.96
C VAL A 25 -12.15 3.77 -10.54
N ASP A 26 -12.28 4.98 -11.09
CA ASP A 26 -13.48 5.39 -11.83
C ASP A 26 -13.35 4.98 -13.30
N LEU A 27 -14.08 3.95 -13.70
CA LEU A 27 -14.08 3.43 -15.07
C LEU A 27 -14.99 4.20 -16.04
N SER A 28 -15.67 5.27 -15.58
CA SER A 28 -16.52 6.09 -16.45
C SER A 28 -15.73 7.09 -17.31
N GLY A 29 -14.46 7.33 -16.94
CA GLY A 29 -13.55 8.23 -17.64
C GLY A 29 -12.69 7.56 -18.71
N THR A 30 -11.65 8.27 -19.14
CA THR A 30 -10.62 7.80 -20.08
C THR A 30 -9.25 7.59 -19.42
N VAL A 31 -9.20 7.69 -18.08
CA VAL A 31 -7.98 7.53 -17.30
C VAL A 31 -8.11 6.24 -16.51
N CYS A 32 -7.09 5.38 -16.61
CA CYS A 32 -7.09 4.06 -16.00
C CYS A 32 -6.31 3.99 -14.68
N ALA A 33 -5.56 5.03 -14.35
CA ALA A 33 -4.93 5.18 -13.05
C ALA A 33 -5.89 5.88 -12.06
N PRO A 34 -5.87 5.50 -10.78
CA PRO A 34 -6.57 6.24 -9.74
C PRO A 34 -6.01 7.68 -9.63
N PRO A 35 -6.85 8.69 -9.35
CA PRO A 35 -6.34 10.03 -9.04
C PRO A 35 -5.55 10.03 -7.72
N VAL A 36 -4.71 11.05 -7.52
CA VAL A 36 -3.89 11.19 -6.29
C VAL A 36 -4.70 11.21 -4.99
N ASN A 37 -5.98 11.57 -5.07
CA ASN A 37 -6.92 11.60 -3.95
C ASN A 37 -7.91 10.42 -3.96
N ALA A 38 -7.60 9.33 -4.65
CA ALA A 38 -8.46 8.16 -4.71
C ALA A 38 -8.75 7.60 -3.33
N SER A 39 -10.00 7.19 -3.11
CA SER A 39 -10.43 6.61 -1.85
C SER A 39 -9.73 5.28 -1.60
N HIS A 40 -9.16 5.15 -0.42
CA HIS A 40 -8.51 3.92 0.02
C HIS A 40 -9.53 3.01 0.69
N TYR A 41 -9.51 1.74 0.30
CA TYR A 41 -10.25 0.68 0.95
C TYR A 41 -9.31 -0.14 1.82
N GLU A 42 -9.79 -0.55 2.98
CA GLU A 42 -9.09 -1.44 3.89
C GLU A 42 -9.77 -2.80 3.87
N PHE A 43 -9.01 -3.85 3.59
CA PHE A 43 -9.37 -5.21 3.92
C PHE A 43 -8.77 -5.55 5.28
N THR A 44 -9.63 -5.81 6.26
CA THR A 44 -9.23 -6.29 7.59
C THR A 44 -9.89 -7.63 7.90
N PRO A 45 -9.48 -8.38 8.95
CA PRO A 45 -10.13 -9.64 9.30
C PRO A 45 -11.61 -9.49 9.68
N TYR A 46 -12.03 -8.31 10.14
CA TYR A 46 -13.38 -8.09 10.64
C TYR A 46 -14.24 -7.26 9.70
N GLU A 47 -13.68 -6.25 9.07
CA GLU A 47 -14.40 -5.29 8.25
C GLU A 47 -13.65 -4.88 6.98
N PHE A 48 -14.43 -4.54 5.97
CA PHE A 48 -13.97 -3.93 4.73
C PHE A 48 -14.74 -2.65 4.49
N GLY A 49 -14.04 -1.63 4.03
CA GLY A 49 -14.64 -0.34 3.75
C GLY A 49 -13.60 0.75 3.60
N SER A 50 -14.08 1.99 3.65
CA SER A 50 -13.24 3.17 3.49
C SER A 50 -13.54 4.20 4.56
N TRP A 51 -12.48 4.82 5.06
CA TRP A 51 -12.54 5.98 5.96
C TRP A 51 -12.72 7.30 5.21
N ASP A 52 -12.72 7.30 3.88
CA ASP A 52 -13.01 8.48 3.07
C ASP A 52 -14.39 9.05 3.46
N PRO A 53 -14.52 10.34 3.81
CA PRO A 53 -15.79 10.94 4.19
C PRO A 53 -16.94 10.77 3.17
N THR A 54 -16.66 10.57 1.89
CA THR A 54 -17.68 10.37 0.83
C THR A 54 -18.17 8.92 0.75
N ILE A 55 -17.52 7.99 1.46
CA ILE A 55 -17.90 6.58 1.58
C ILE A 55 -18.26 6.27 3.04
N GLY A 56 -17.31 6.49 3.96
CA GLY A 56 -17.51 6.52 5.41
C GLY A 56 -18.21 5.28 5.98
N ALA A 57 -18.05 4.13 5.35
CA ALA A 57 -18.87 2.95 5.56
C ALA A 57 -18.04 1.68 5.53
N PHE A 58 -18.47 0.71 6.34
CA PHE A 58 -17.83 -0.58 6.50
C PHE A 58 -18.87 -1.70 6.51
N THR A 59 -18.45 -2.88 6.03
CA THR A 59 -19.24 -4.12 6.06
C THR A 59 -18.38 -5.25 6.62
N PRO A 60 -18.95 -6.31 7.21
CA PRO A 60 -18.13 -7.43 7.67
C PRO A 60 -17.43 -8.14 6.51
N THR A 61 -16.10 -8.25 6.57
CA THR A 61 -15.25 -8.84 5.51
C THR A 61 -15.71 -10.24 5.10
N LYS A 62 -16.21 -11.01 6.08
CA LYS A 62 -16.73 -12.37 5.88
C LYS A 62 -17.81 -12.46 4.79
N TYR A 63 -18.54 -11.37 4.51
CA TYR A 63 -19.68 -11.37 3.60
C TYR A 63 -19.46 -10.59 2.30
N LEU A 64 -18.22 -10.22 1.96
CA LEU A 64 -17.92 -9.35 0.82
C LEU A 64 -18.39 -9.84 -0.55
N GLY A 65 -18.62 -11.13 -0.73
CA GLY A 65 -19.18 -11.66 -1.97
C GLY A 65 -20.69 -11.44 -2.12
N SER A 66 -21.37 -10.93 -1.09
CA SER A 66 -22.83 -10.85 -1.06
C SER A 66 -23.33 -9.57 -1.73
N SER A 67 -24.35 -9.68 -2.58
CA SER A 67 -25.05 -8.50 -3.10
C SER A 67 -25.91 -7.87 -2.01
N LEU A 68 -25.65 -6.59 -1.72
CA LEU A 68 -26.43 -5.77 -0.79
C LEU A 68 -27.09 -4.60 -1.53
N SER A 69 -28.20 -4.11 -1.00
CA SER A 69 -28.83 -2.86 -1.41
C SER A 69 -29.32 -2.13 -0.16
N ALA A 70 -28.96 -0.86 -0.02
CA ALA A 70 -29.23 -0.04 1.16
C ALA A 70 -28.85 -0.74 2.48
N GLY A 71 -27.70 -1.43 2.48
CA GLY A 71 -27.16 -2.16 3.64
C GLY A 71 -27.88 -3.46 3.98
N LYS A 72 -28.73 -4.00 3.09
CA LYS A 72 -29.47 -5.26 3.30
C LYS A 72 -29.24 -6.26 2.17
N PRO A 73 -29.20 -7.58 2.46
CA PRO A 73 -29.13 -8.60 1.41
C PRO A 73 -30.31 -8.50 0.44
N VAL A 74 -30.03 -8.58 -0.86
CA VAL A 74 -31.05 -8.46 -1.92
C VAL A 74 -32.05 -9.63 -1.95
N SER A 75 -31.69 -10.79 -1.39
CA SER A 75 -32.61 -11.93 -1.28
C SER A 75 -32.34 -12.77 -0.02
N THR A 76 -33.34 -13.56 0.38
CA THR A 76 -33.19 -14.54 1.46
C THR A 76 -32.22 -15.64 1.04
N ASN A 77 -31.18 -15.90 1.84
CA ASN A 77 -30.06 -16.81 1.57
C ASN A 77 -29.02 -16.34 0.53
N SER A 78 -28.86 -15.02 0.31
CA SER A 78 -27.82 -14.49 -0.58
C SER A 78 -26.46 -14.21 0.08
N CYS A 79 -26.25 -14.65 1.32
CA CYS A 79 -24.99 -14.42 2.03
C CYS A 79 -23.89 -15.32 1.47
N ILE A 80 -22.91 -14.72 0.80
CA ILE A 80 -21.72 -15.40 0.28
C ILE A 80 -20.58 -15.20 1.28
N THR A 81 -19.91 -16.30 1.61
CA THR A 81 -18.73 -16.31 2.49
C THR A 81 -17.51 -16.90 1.78
N ASN A 82 -16.30 -16.61 2.27
CA ASN A 82 -15.02 -17.02 1.70
C ASN A 82 -14.67 -16.39 0.35
N TYR A 83 -15.50 -15.47 -0.15
CA TYR A 83 -15.18 -14.65 -1.32
C TYR A 83 -13.98 -13.74 -1.06
N ASP A 84 -13.78 -13.35 0.20
CA ASP A 84 -12.61 -12.63 0.70
C ASP A 84 -11.34 -13.51 0.72
N ASN A 85 -11.17 -14.44 -0.22
CA ASN A 85 -9.99 -15.28 -0.35
C ASN A 85 -8.73 -14.42 -0.29
N LEU A 86 -7.75 -14.81 0.54
CA LEU A 86 -6.56 -13.98 0.76
C LEU A 86 -5.75 -13.76 -0.52
N GLY A 87 -5.71 -14.73 -1.43
CA GLY A 87 -5.06 -14.58 -2.73
C GLY A 87 -5.77 -13.55 -3.62
N PHE A 88 -7.09 -13.48 -3.58
CA PHE A 88 -7.84 -12.46 -4.34
C PHE A 88 -7.70 -11.05 -3.74
N VAL A 89 -7.68 -10.95 -2.40
CA VAL A 89 -7.41 -9.67 -1.70
C VAL A 89 -6.00 -9.18 -2.00
N ILE A 90 -4.99 -10.04 -1.94
CA ILE A 90 -3.61 -9.68 -2.29
C ILE A 90 -3.51 -9.31 -3.77
N GLY A 91 -4.11 -10.10 -4.66
CA GLY A 91 -4.14 -9.80 -6.09
C GLY A 91 -4.85 -8.48 -6.42
N THR A 92 -5.87 -8.09 -5.65
CA THR A 92 -6.49 -6.76 -5.74
C THR A 92 -5.51 -5.67 -5.31
N SER A 93 -4.85 -5.85 -4.17
CA SER A 93 -3.86 -4.92 -3.61
C SER A 93 -2.58 -4.82 -4.43
N SER A 94 -2.33 -5.76 -5.34
CA SER A 94 -1.16 -5.82 -6.23
C SER A 94 -1.57 -5.77 -7.70
N ALA A 95 -2.73 -5.18 -8.00
CA ALA A 95 -3.30 -5.17 -9.35
C ALA A 95 -2.46 -4.36 -10.35
N LEU A 96 -1.41 -3.66 -9.90
CA LEU A 96 -0.38 -3.05 -10.73
C LEU A 96 0.22 -4.07 -11.72
N LEU A 97 0.35 -5.33 -11.29
CA LEU A 97 0.86 -6.42 -12.13
C LEU A 97 -0.15 -6.96 -13.16
N ASN A 98 -1.36 -6.41 -13.19
CA ASN A 98 -2.38 -6.76 -14.18
C ASN A 98 -2.27 -5.93 -15.46
N ASP A 99 -1.41 -4.90 -15.50
CA ASP A 99 -1.22 -4.07 -16.71
C ASP A 99 -0.62 -4.93 -17.83
N PRO A 100 -1.37 -5.22 -18.91
CA PRO A 100 -0.83 -6.03 -19.99
C PRO A 100 0.32 -5.32 -20.72
N GLY A 101 0.50 -4.00 -20.61
CA GLY A 101 1.41 -3.21 -21.44
C GLY A 101 2.72 -2.77 -20.79
N ILE A 102 3.18 -3.39 -19.70
CA ILE A 102 4.40 -2.96 -18.99
C ILE A 102 5.59 -2.95 -19.97
N GLY A 103 6.00 -1.75 -20.37
CA GLY A 103 7.08 -1.55 -21.32
C GLY A 103 6.84 -2.15 -22.70
N THR A 104 5.62 -2.16 -23.25
CA THR A 104 5.41 -2.56 -24.67
C THR A 104 4.46 -1.62 -25.41
N ASP A 105 4.72 -1.45 -26.72
CA ASP A 105 3.77 -0.85 -27.69
C ASP A 105 2.66 -1.85 -28.09
N GLU A 106 2.64 -3.06 -27.52
CA GLU A 106 1.64 -4.07 -27.86
C GLU A 106 0.32 -3.72 -27.18
N VAL A 107 -0.58 -3.14 -27.97
CA VAL A 107 -2.01 -3.16 -27.68
C VAL A 107 -2.45 -4.63 -27.72
N TYR A 108 -2.38 -5.32 -26.58
CA TYR A 108 -2.75 -6.75 -26.44
C TYR A 108 -4.17 -7.02 -26.94
N ASP A 109 -5.05 -6.01 -26.89
CA ASP A 109 -6.37 -6.06 -27.51
C ASP A 109 -6.84 -4.67 -27.96
N ALA A 110 -7.38 -4.56 -29.18
CA ALA A 110 -7.91 -3.30 -29.72
C ALA A 110 -9.04 -2.68 -28.87
N THR A 111 -9.68 -3.47 -28.01
CA THR A 111 -10.68 -3.07 -27.02
C THR A 111 -10.10 -2.08 -25.99
N PHE A 112 -8.78 -2.11 -25.74
CA PHE A 112 -8.09 -1.25 -24.78
C PHE A 112 -7.35 -0.05 -25.39
N ALA A 113 -7.26 0.02 -26.72
CA ALA A 113 -6.46 1.03 -27.45
C ALA A 113 -6.79 2.49 -27.08
N ASN A 114 -7.97 2.73 -26.48
CA ASN A 114 -8.44 4.06 -26.07
C ASN A 114 -8.65 4.22 -24.56
N PHE A 115 -8.38 3.19 -23.74
CA PHE A 115 -8.68 3.23 -22.29
C PHE A 115 -7.46 3.54 -21.40
N CYS A 116 -6.26 3.40 -21.94
CA CYS A 116 -5.02 3.84 -21.31
C CYS A 116 -4.11 4.32 -22.43
N THR A 117 -4.21 5.60 -22.84
CA THR A 117 -3.19 6.12 -23.76
C THR A 117 -1.93 6.39 -22.95
N ILE A 118 -0.95 5.48 -23.02
CA ILE A 118 0.42 5.74 -22.56
C ILE A 118 1.14 6.39 -23.76
N PRO A 119 1.40 7.71 -23.76
CA PRO A 119 2.17 8.33 -24.83
C PRO A 119 3.62 7.83 -24.73
N ASP A 120 4.24 7.52 -25.87
CA ASP A 120 5.67 7.17 -25.98
C ASP A 120 6.11 5.90 -25.20
N ALA A 121 5.31 4.82 -25.22
CA ALA A 121 5.71 3.53 -24.66
C ALA A 121 6.84 2.89 -25.48
N THR A 122 8.11 3.16 -25.16
CA THR A 122 9.20 2.41 -25.79
C THR A 122 9.12 0.95 -25.35
N VAL A 123 9.17 0.02 -26.31
CA VAL A 123 9.33 -1.42 -26.02
C VAL A 123 10.55 -1.61 -25.12
N SER A 124 10.29 -2.00 -23.87
CA SER A 124 11.26 -2.38 -22.87
C SER A 124 12.00 -3.61 -23.34
N THR A 125 13.31 -3.56 -23.20
CA THR A 125 14.20 -4.69 -23.41
C THR A 125 14.59 -5.35 -22.09
N ASP A 126 13.98 -4.94 -20.96
CA ASP A 126 14.24 -5.52 -19.66
C ASP A 126 13.72 -6.97 -19.62
N PRO A 127 14.56 -7.96 -19.26
CA PRO A 127 14.14 -9.36 -19.18
C PRO A 127 13.02 -9.61 -18.16
N ASP A 128 12.93 -8.82 -17.09
CA ASP A 128 11.90 -8.95 -16.07
C ASP A 128 10.54 -8.48 -16.62
N ASP A 129 10.51 -7.38 -17.35
CA ASP A 129 9.30 -6.89 -18.04
C ASP A 129 8.79 -7.92 -19.06
N ILE A 130 9.70 -8.47 -19.87
CA ILE A 130 9.38 -9.53 -20.84
C ILE A 130 8.80 -10.76 -20.13
N ALA A 131 9.36 -11.15 -18.98
CA ALA A 131 8.90 -12.31 -18.23
C ALA A 131 7.49 -12.11 -17.64
N VAL A 132 7.19 -10.91 -17.10
CA VAL A 132 5.85 -10.56 -16.59
C VAL A 132 4.83 -10.56 -17.72
N ASN A 133 5.12 -9.88 -18.84
CA ASN A 133 4.24 -9.83 -20.01
C ASN A 133 3.96 -11.23 -20.59
N ALA A 134 4.96 -12.10 -20.64
CA ALA A 134 4.78 -13.49 -21.06
C ALA A 134 3.87 -14.28 -20.08
N GLY A 135 3.94 -13.99 -18.78
CA GLY A 135 3.04 -14.56 -17.77
C GLY A 135 1.59 -14.11 -17.95
N ILE A 136 1.37 -12.81 -18.15
CA ILE A 136 0.04 -12.25 -18.42
C ILE A 136 -0.56 -12.86 -19.69
N ALA A 137 0.21 -12.94 -20.77
CA ALA A 137 -0.23 -13.55 -22.02
C ALA A 137 -0.69 -15.02 -21.86
N GLN A 138 -0.07 -15.79 -20.95
CA GLN A 138 -0.52 -17.15 -20.64
C GLN A 138 -1.85 -17.18 -19.89
N VAL A 139 -2.11 -16.22 -18.99
CA VAL A 139 -3.40 -16.08 -18.30
C VAL A 139 -4.51 -15.77 -19.30
N LEU A 140 -4.25 -14.87 -20.25
CA LEU A 140 -5.20 -14.51 -21.30
C LEU A 140 -5.47 -15.64 -22.30
N ALA A 141 -4.57 -16.62 -22.40
CA ALA A 141 -4.74 -17.80 -23.24
C ALA A 141 -5.55 -18.94 -22.57
N ILE A 142 -5.97 -18.77 -21.30
CA ILE A 142 -6.78 -19.78 -20.60
C ILE A 142 -8.15 -19.91 -21.29
N PRO A 143 -8.59 -21.13 -21.67
CA PRO A 143 -9.89 -21.31 -22.30
C PRO A 143 -11.04 -20.77 -21.44
N ASN A 144 -11.92 -19.99 -22.05
CA ASN A 144 -13.05 -19.29 -21.41
C ASN A 144 -12.69 -18.10 -20.51
N VAL A 145 -11.43 -17.64 -20.53
CA VAL A 145 -11.09 -16.30 -20.08
C VAL A 145 -11.14 -15.40 -21.31
N GLU A 146 -12.12 -14.50 -21.35
CA GLU A 146 -12.29 -13.54 -22.43
C GLU A 146 -12.38 -12.17 -21.78
N LEU A 147 -11.51 -11.25 -22.20
CA LEU A 147 -11.58 -9.86 -21.76
C LEU A 147 -12.67 -9.16 -22.57
N LEU A 148 -13.74 -8.75 -21.91
CA LEU A 148 -14.93 -8.18 -22.54
C LEU A 148 -14.95 -6.66 -22.42
N SER A 149 -14.33 -6.13 -21.37
CA SER A 149 -14.30 -4.70 -21.09
C SER A 149 -13.08 -4.34 -20.26
N VAL A 150 -12.83 -3.05 -20.10
CA VAL A 150 -11.68 -2.62 -19.31
C VAL A 150 -11.85 -2.78 -17.82
N ALA A 151 -13.09 -2.99 -17.37
CA ALA A 151 -13.36 -3.42 -16.01
C ALA A 151 -12.68 -4.74 -15.65
N ASP A 152 -12.38 -5.60 -16.64
CA ASP A 152 -11.78 -6.91 -16.43
C ASP A 152 -10.28 -6.84 -16.08
N LEU A 153 -9.62 -5.69 -16.25
CA LEU A 153 -8.23 -5.45 -15.81
C LEU A 153 -8.15 -5.12 -14.31
N TYR A 154 -9.29 -4.77 -13.70
CA TYR A 154 -9.40 -4.39 -12.30
C TYR A 154 -10.04 -5.51 -11.50
N ALA A 155 -9.81 -5.53 -10.20
CA ALA A 155 -10.46 -6.51 -9.34
C ALA A 155 -11.93 -6.09 -9.11
N PRO A 156 -12.93 -6.87 -9.58
CA PRO A 156 -14.33 -6.55 -9.35
C PRO A 156 -14.79 -7.12 -8.00
N TRP A 157 -15.33 -6.25 -7.15
CA TRP A 157 -15.94 -6.66 -5.88
C TRP A 157 -17.42 -6.24 -5.84
N PRO A 158 -18.35 -7.11 -5.39
CA PRO A 158 -19.71 -6.69 -5.12
C PRO A 158 -19.72 -5.51 -4.16
N ASN A 159 -20.42 -4.43 -4.52
CA ASN A 159 -20.44 -3.22 -3.71
C ASN A 159 -21.40 -3.38 -2.52
N PRO A 160 -20.91 -3.48 -1.27
CA PRO A 160 -21.78 -3.58 -0.11
C PRO A 160 -22.53 -2.26 0.20
N PHE A 161 -22.12 -1.16 -0.43
CA PHE A 161 -22.63 0.19 -0.22
C PHE A 161 -23.60 0.65 -1.32
N TYR A 162 -23.99 -0.25 -2.23
CA TYR A 162 -24.97 0.05 -3.26
C TYR A 162 -26.31 0.53 -2.65
N ASN A 163 -26.89 1.60 -3.20
CA ASN A 163 -28.05 2.34 -2.68
C ASN A 163 -27.92 2.84 -1.23
N LEU A 164 -26.70 2.91 -0.68
CA LEU A 164 -26.47 3.44 0.66
C LEU A 164 -26.28 4.96 0.60
N THR A 165 -27.32 5.71 1.00
CA THR A 165 -27.31 7.19 0.96
C THR A 165 -26.17 7.86 1.75
N SER A 166 -25.57 7.17 2.72
CA SER A 166 -24.42 7.68 3.48
C SER A 166 -23.08 7.51 2.76
N ALA A 167 -23.04 6.78 1.65
CA ALA A 167 -21.84 6.52 0.84
C ALA A 167 -22.04 7.02 -0.62
N PRO A 168 -22.30 8.33 -0.83
CA PRO A 168 -22.72 8.88 -2.12
C PRO A 168 -21.72 8.65 -3.26
N GLN A 169 -20.42 8.50 -2.98
CA GLN A 169 -19.43 8.24 -4.04
C GLN A 169 -19.64 6.90 -4.73
N VAL A 170 -20.21 5.92 -4.03
CA VAL A 170 -20.33 4.54 -4.52
C VAL A 170 -21.77 4.04 -4.50
N SER A 171 -22.75 4.88 -4.15
CA SER A 171 -24.14 4.43 -4.00
C SER A 171 -24.78 3.93 -5.30
N ASP A 172 -24.27 4.37 -6.45
CA ASP A 172 -24.93 4.20 -7.75
C ASP A 172 -24.36 3.03 -8.57
N SER A 173 -23.32 2.36 -8.07
CA SER A 173 -22.71 1.19 -8.72
C SER A 173 -22.94 -0.09 -7.92
N GLU A 174 -23.26 -1.18 -8.60
CA GLU A 174 -23.38 -2.51 -7.98
C GLU A 174 -22.03 -3.19 -7.71
N THR A 175 -20.96 -2.68 -8.35
CA THR A 175 -19.61 -3.25 -8.29
C THR A 175 -18.59 -2.15 -7.97
N LEU A 176 -17.62 -2.48 -7.14
CA LEU A 176 -16.41 -1.69 -6.93
C LEU A 176 -15.29 -2.27 -7.81
N SER A 177 -14.72 -1.46 -8.69
CA SER A 177 -13.52 -1.80 -9.44
C SER A 177 -12.30 -1.30 -8.66
N MET A 178 -11.48 -2.22 -8.20
CA MET A 178 -10.32 -1.92 -7.36
C MET A 178 -8.98 -2.17 -8.06
N VAL A 179 -8.03 -1.32 -7.72
CA VAL A 179 -6.62 -1.31 -8.15
C VAL A 179 -5.69 -1.46 -6.95
N ASP A 180 -4.40 -1.54 -7.24
CA ASP A 180 -3.33 -1.53 -6.26
C ASP A 180 -3.45 -0.33 -5.30
N GLY A 181 -3.09 -0.54 -4.04
CA GLY A 181 -3.15 0.50 -3.02
C GLY A 181 -2.12 1.62 -3.20
N GLY A 182 -1.08 1.41 -4.02
CA GLY A 182 0.01 2.35 -4.24
C GLY A 182 -0.13 3.22 -5.50
N GLU A 183 -1.05 2.90 -6.41
CA GLU A 183 -1.12 3.52 -7.74
C GLU A 183 -1.42 5.03 -7.74
N SER A 184 -1.97 5.59 -6.66
CA SER A 184 -2.13 7.05 -6.50
C SER A 184 -0.84 7.78 -6.10
N GLY A 185 0.30 7.09 -6.03
CA GLY A 185 1.56 7.61 -5.51
C GLY A 185 1.59 7.65 -3.99
N GLN A 186 0.90 6.73 -3.32
CA GLN A 186 0.92 6.53 -1.87
C GLN A 186 1.27 5.07 -1.55
N VAL A 187 2.41 4.60 -2.04
CA VAL A 187 2.79 3.16 -1.97
C VAL A 187 2.92 2.64 -0.54
N ASN A 188 3.36 3.48 0.41
CA ASN A 188 3.42 3.10 1.82
C ASN A 188 2.04 3.29 2.48
N PRO A 189 1.38 2.26 3.04
CA PRO A 189 0.02 2.35 3.58
C PRO A 189 -0.01 3.02 4.97
N ILE A 190 0.41 4.29 5.04
CA ILE A 190 0.52 5.09 6.26
C ILE A 190 -0.84 5.63 6.69
N VAL A 191 -1.70 6.04 5.74
CA VAL A 191 -3.04 6.62 6.01
C VAL A 191 -3.88 5.78 6.97
N PRO A 192 -4.02 4.45 6.78
CA PRO A 192 -4.61 3.56 7.76
C PRO A 192 -4.10 3.78 9.20
N MET A 193 -2.80 3.98 9.37
CA MET A 193 -2.18 4.05 10.69
C MET A 193 -2.40 5.40 11.39
N LEU A 194 -2.85 6.42 10.67
CA LEU A 194 -3.09 7.77 11.21
C LEU A 194 -4.47 7.97 11.82
N LEU A 195 -5.37 6.98 11.66
CA LEU A 195 -6.75 7.08 12.13
C LEU A 195 -6.81 7.28 13.66
N PRO A 196 -7.51 8.32 14.16
CA PRO A 196 -7.58 8.61 15.59
C PRO A 196 -8.12 7.44 16.43
N SER A 197 -9.03 6.64 15.88
CA SER A 197 -9.61 5.46 16.53
C SER A 197 -8.59 4.35 16.82
N ARG A 198 -7.46 4.31 16.08
CA ARG A 198 -6.41 3.30 16.26
C ARG A 198 -5.38 3.68 17.32
N GLN A 199 -5.29 4.96 17.68
CA GLN A 199 -4.42 5.46 18.76
C GLN A 199 -2.96 4.98 18.67
N LEU A 200 -2.42 4.87 17.45
CA LEU A 200 -1.03 4.47 17.23
C LEU A 200 -0.07 5.63 17.52
N ASP A 201 0.98 5.38 18.30
CA ASP A 201 1.97 6.41 18.66
C ASP A 201 3.16 6.46 17.71
N VAL A 202 3.60 5.28 17.25
CA VAL A 202 4.76 5.10 16.38
C VAL A 202 4.40 4.20 15.20
N ILE A 203 4.81 4.62 14.01
CA ILE A 203 4.58 3.94 12.74
C ILE A 203 5.96 3.66 12.13
N ILE A 204 6.32 2.40 11.96
CA ILE A 204 7.56 2.01 11.28
C ILE A 204 7.22 1.74 9.82
N VAL A 205 7.84 2.48 8.91
CA VAL A 205 7.66 2.34 7.47
C VAL A 205 8.90 1.68 6.89
N ASN A 206 8.75 0.43 6.45
CA ASN A 206 9.76 -0.29 5.69
C ASN A 206 9.54 -0.01 4.20
N ASP A 207 10.26 0.98 3.67
CA ASP A 207 10.02 1.49 2.32
C ASP A 207 10.87 0.73 1.30
N ASN A 208 10.21 0.12 0.31
CA ASN A 208 10.85 -0.65 -0.76
C ASN A 208 10.41 -0.16 -2.15
N THR A 209 10.04 1.12 -2.25
CA THR A 209 9.63 1.77 -3.50
C THR A 209 10.76 1.86 -4.51
N ASP A 210 10.41 1.76 -5.79
CA ASP A 210 11.31 1.77 -6.95
C ASP A 210 11.56 3.20 -7.47
N GLY A 211 12.08 4.05 -6.59
CA GLY A 211 12.41 5.44 -6.92
C GLY A 211 13.71 5.60 -7.71
N THR A 212 14.73 6.20 -7.10
CA THR A 212 16.01 6.46 -7.77
C THR A 212 16.88 5.21 -7.73
N ASP A 213 17.33 4.72 -8.89
CA ASP A 213 18.12 3.48 -9.03
C ASP A 213 17.46 2.25 -8.37
N ASN A 214 16.12 2.18 -8.43
CA ASN A 214 15.24 1.23 -7.73
C ASN A 214 15.37 1.24 -6.19
N PHE A 215 15.66 2.40 -5.60
CA PHE A 215 15.59 2.63 -4.15
C PHE A 215 14.59 3.74 -3.81
N PRO A 216 14.05 3.75 -2.57
CA PRO A 216 13.15 4.80 -2.12
C PRO A 216 13.76 6.20 -2.25
N SER A 217 13.02 7.10 -2.89
CA SER A 217 13.43 8.50 -3.05
C SER A 217 12.82 9.42 -1.99
N GLY A 218 11.77 8.95 -1.30
CA GLY A 218 10.95 9.74 -0.37
C GLY A 218 9.74 10.42 -1.00
N GLN A 219 9.58 10.40 -2.32
CA GLN A 219 8.45 11.03 -3.03
C GLN A 219 7.08 10.51 -2.52
N GLU A 220 6.96 9.21 -2.29
CA GLU A 220 5.73 8.57 -1.80
C GLU A 220 5.33 9.06 -0.40
N LEU A 221 6.32 9.36 0.45
CA LEU A 221 6.09 9.92 1.78
C LEU A 221 5.58 11.37 1.69
N VAL A 222 6.12 12.16 0.75
CA VAL A 222 5.66 13.52 0.44
C VAL A 222 4.23 13.51 -0.07
N ASN A 223 3.92 12.63 -1.03
CA ASN A 223 2.57 12.48 -1.58
C ASN A 223 1.56 12.14 -0.48
N THR A 224 1.90 11.17 0.37
CA THR A 224 1.08 10.78 1.53
C THR A 224 0.85 11.95 2.48
N TYR A 225 1.89 12.76 2.77
CA TYR A 225 1.78 13.93 3.63
C TYR A 225 0.81 14.98 3.04
N GLU A 226 0.94 15.28 1.76
CA GLU A 226 0.06 16.23 1.08
C GLU A 226 -1.40 15.77 1.10
N GLN A 227 -1.66 14.49 0.81
CA GLN A 227 -3.02 13.93 0.87
C GLN A 227 -3.57 13.89 2.30
N ALA A 228 -2.75 13.53 3.28
CA ALA A 228 -3.14 13.53 4.68
C ALA A 228 -3.56 14.93 5.17
N LYS A 229 -2.89 16.00 4.72
CA LYS A 229 -3.31 17.38 5.02
C LYS A 229 -4.67 17.70 4.40
N VAL A 230 -4.87 17.36 3.12
CA VAL A 230 -6.14 17.59 2.42
C VAL A 230 -7.29 16.85 3.11
N ALA A 231 -7.04 15.62 3.57
CA ALA A 231 -8.01 14.79 4.29
C ALA A 231 -8.19 15.19 5.78
N GLY A 232 -7.42 16.18 6.28
CA GLY A 232 -7.51 16.61 7.67
C GLY A 232 -7.01 15.58 8.69
N LEU A 233 -6.09 14.69 8.30
CA LEU A 233 -5.47 13.70 9.18
C LEU A 233 -4.43 14.37 10.08
N THR A 234 -4.90 14.99 11.16
CA THR A 234 -4.07 15.84 12.05
C THR A 234 -2.94 15.11 12.76
N ARG A 235 -2.93 13.76 12.75
CA ARG A 235 -1.86 12.96 13.35
C ARG A 235 -0.67 12.73 12.41
N MET A 236 -0.78 13.09 11.13
CA MET A 236 0.36 13.03 10.20
C MET A 236 1.43 14.03 10.64
N PRO A 237 2.68 13.59 10.90
CA PRO A 237 3.77 14.52 11.17
C PRO A 237 4.13 15.31 9.90
N TYR A 238 4.84 16.43 10.09
CA TYR A 238 5.43 17.16 8.98
C TYR A 238 6.38 16.26 8.19
N VAL A 239 6.29 16.34 6.86
CA VAL A 239 7.24 15.76 5.92
C VAL A 239 7.71 16.91 5.01
N PRO A 240 9.02 17.12 4.85
CA PRO A 240 9.52 18.21 4.03
C PRO A 240 9.26 17.96 2.53
N PRO A 241 9.34 19.00 1.69
CA PRO A 241 9.27 18.86 0.24
C PRO A 241 10.33 17.89 -0.32
N PHE A 242 10.07 17.32 -1.50
CA PHE A 242 10.92 16.28 -2.11
C PHE A 242 12.38 16.70 -2.28
N GLU A 243 12.66 17.96 -2.66
CA GLU A 243 14.02 18.47 -2.81
C GLU A 243 14.85 18.44 -1.52
N TYR A 244 14.19 18.43 -0.35
CA TYR A 244 14.86 18.35 0.93
C TYR A 244 15.54 16.99 1.14
N PHE A 245 14.93 15.90 0.64
CA PHE A 245 15.44 14.54 0.81
C PHE A 245 16.84 14.39 0.22
N ALA A 246 17.02 14.84 -1.02
CA ALA A 246 18.32 14.82 -1.67
C ALA A 246 19.31 15.80 -1.03
N ALA A 247 18.86 17.01 -0.68
CA ALA A 247 19.71 18.04 -0.08
C ALA A 247 20.28 17.64 1.29
N HIS A 248 19.58 16.79 2.04
CA HIS A 248 19.96 16.33 3.38
C HIS A 248 20.31 14.85 3.43
N ASN A 249 20.44 14.18 2.28
CA ASN A 249 20.85 12.78 2.18
C ASN A 249 19.95 11.82 2.98
N LEU A 250 18.64 12.11 3.05
CA LEU A 250 17.70 11.36 3.91
C LEU A 250 17.50 9.91 3.44
N THR A 251 17.76 9.59 2.17
CA THR A 251 17.63 8.22 1.65
C THR A 251 18.73 7.27 2.12
N SER A 252 19.80 7.79 2.75
CA SER A 252 20.98 7.00 3.11
C SER A 252 20.91 6.28 4.46
N HIS A 253 19.93 6.63 5.31
CA HIS A 253 19.74 6.07 6.64
C HIS A 253 18.26 6.21 7.10
N PRO A 254 17.84 5.55 8.18
CA PRO A 254 16.49 5.75 8.74
C PRO A 254 16.25 7.20 9.18
N ASN A 255 15.01 7.66 9.18
CA ASN A 255 14.63 9.00 9.63
C ASN A 255 13.38 8.96 10.52
N PHE A 256 13.29 9.89 11.45
CA PHE A 256 12.16 10.07 12.35
C PHE A 256 11.44 11.38 12.01
N PHE A 257 10.15 11.29 11.70
CA PHE A 257 9.28 12.45 11.51
C PHE A 257 8.34 12.58 12.70
N GLY A 258 8.15 13.81 13.21
CA GLY A 258 7.25 14.07 14.33
C GLY A 258 7.85 13.81 15.72
N CYS A 259 9.18 13.88 15.85
CA CYS A 259 9.85 13.75 17.14
C CYS A 259 9.42 14.87 18.09
N GLN A 260 9.39 14.55 19.39
CA GLN A 260 9.09 15.47 20.49
C GLN A 260 7.76 16.23 20.34
N ASN A 261 6.82 15.66 19.57
CA ASN A 261 5.51 16.23 19.33
C ASN A 261 4.41 15.21 19.62
N ASP A 262 3.83 15.26 20.81
CA ASP A 262 2.79 14.33 21.26
C ASP A 262 1.45 14.46 20.52
N SER A 263 1.28 15.51 19.70
CA SER A 263 0.03 15.73 18.94
C SER A 263 -0.02 14.92 17.64
N VAL A 264 1.11 14.41 17.16
CA VAL A 264 1.23 13.63 15.92
C VAL A 264 1.83 12.25 16.19
N ALA A 265 1.67 11.30 15.26
CA ALA A 265 2.41 10.04 15.32
C ALA A 265 3.89 10.29 15.00
N THR A 266 4.79 9.46 15.54
CA THR A 266 6.18 9.40 15.04
C THR A 266 6.23 8.40 13.89
N ILE A 267 6.64 8.86 12.71
CA ILE A 267 6.94 7.99 11.58
C ILE A 267 8.43 7.70 11.59
N ILE A 268 8.79 6.43 11.71
CA ILE A 268 10.14 5.91 11.56
C ILE A 268 10.25 5.35 10.15
N TRP A 269 10.78 6.14 9.23
CA TRP A 269 10.97 5.75 7.84
C TRP A 269 12.32 5.07 7.68
N VAL A 270 12.30 3.82 7.21
CA VAL A 270 13.48 3.01 6.96
C VAL A 270 13.52 2.73 5.46
N PRO A 271 14.27 3.53 4.68
CA PRO A 271 14.42 3.29 3.25
C PRO A 271 15.27 2.03 3.02
N ASN A 272 14.86 1.21 2.04
CA ASN A 272 15.68 0.10 1.55
C ASN A 272 17.04 0.60 1.04
N ALA A 273 18.08 -0.22 1.26
CA ALA A 273 19.45 0.08 0.89
C ALA A 273 20.24 -1.20 0.56
N ALA A 274 21.28 -1.08 -0.26
CA ALA A 274 22.19 -2.19 -0.58
C ALA A 274 23.20 -2.43 0.55
N LEU A 275 22.79 -3.13 1.61
CA LEU A 275 23.67 -3.49 2.74
C LEU A 275 24.35 -4.86 2.58
N THR A 276 23.99 -5.60 1.54
CA THR A 276 24.58 -6.90 1.19
C THR A 276 24.97 -6.94 -0.29
N PRO A 277 25.84 -7.88 -0.73
CA PRO A 277 26.37 -7.92 -2.11
C PRO A 277 25.34 -8.11 -3.22
N ILE A 278 24.17 -8.69 -2.94
CA ILE A 278 23.11 -8.88 -3.96
C ILE A 278 22.46 -7.54 -4.36
N GLY A 279 22.58 -6.51 -3.52
CA GLY A 279 21.83 -5.27 -3.68
C GLY A 279 20.35 -5.43 -3.31
N GLY A 280 19.76 -4.38 -2.78
CA GLY A 280 18.32 -4.34 -2.45
C GLY A 280 17.45 -3.83 -3.59
N ASN A 281 18.04 -3.37 -4.69
CA ASN A 281 17.41 -2.61 -5.77
C ASN A 281 16.95 -3.48 -6.94
N THR A 282 16.08 -4.45 -6.64
CA THR A 282 15.48 -5.32 -7.65
C THR A 282 14.33 -4.63 -8.38
N SER A 283 14.15 -4.96 -9.67
CA SER A 283 12.99 -4.51 -10.44
C SER A 283 11.68 -4.97 -9.80
N THR A 284 10.68 -4.09 -9.78
CA THR A 284 9.29 -4.40 -9.39
C THR A 284 8.72 -5.57 -10.20
N ASN A 285 9.13 -5.69 -11.46
CA ASN A 285 8.68 -6.73 -12.38
C ASN A 285 9.44 -8.06 -12.23
N LYS A 286 10.49 -8.10 -11.39
CA LYS A 286 11.17 -9.37 -11.10
C LYS A 286 10.32 -10.23 -10.19
N ILE A 287 9.56 -11.15 -10.77
CA ILE A 287 8.65 -12.06 -10.04
C ILE A 287 9.25 -13.47 -9.82
N GLN A 288 10.43 -13.74 -10.37
CA GLN A 288 11.13 -15.03 -10.22
C GLN A 288 12.50 -14.83 -9.59
N TYR A 289 12.74 -15.55 -8.49
CA TYR A 289 14.01 -15.54 -7.77
C TYR A 289 14.49 -16.98 -7.56
N SER A 290 15.79 -17.18 -7.69
CA SER A 290 16.42 -18.39 -7.20
C SER A 290 16.37 -18.44 -5.66
N GLU A 291 16.52 -19.63 -5.09
CA GLU A 291 16.61 -19.81 -3.63
C GLU A 291 17.76 -18.97 -3.04
N ALA A 292 18.91 -18.91 -3.71
CA ALA A 292 20.06 -18.12 -3.28
C ALA A 292 19.76 -16.62 -3.29
N GLU A 293 19.11 -16.11 -4.34
CA GLU A 293 18.69 -14.70 -4.39
C GLU A 293 17.66 -14.38 -3.30
N THR A 294 16.72 -15.29 -3.04
CA THR A 294 15.71 -15.12 -2.00
C THR A 294 16.35 -15.01 -0.61
N VAL A 295 17.27 -15.92 -0.28
CA VAL A 295 18.00 -15.89 0.99
C VAL A 295 18.81 -14.60 1.12
N ALA A 296 19.48 -14.19 0.05
CA ALA A 296 20.29 -12.97 0.05
C ALA A 296 19.42 -11.70 0.17
N MET A 297 18.26 -11.64 -0.47
CA MET A 297 17.32 -10.51 -0.36
C MET A 297 16.75 -10.39 1.06
N VAL A 298 16.37 -11.51 1.67
CA VAL A 298 15.94 -11.54 3.08
C VAL A 298 17.07 -11.07 4.01
N ALA A 299 18.31 -11.49 3.75
CA ALA A 299 19.46 -11.01 4.51
C ALA A 299 19.68 -9.50 4.33
N ASN A 300 19.47 -8.95 3.13
CA ASN A 300 19.52 -7.51 2.88
C ASN A 300 18.46 -6.75 3.69
N GLY A 301 17.19 -7.18 3.63
CA GLY A 301 16.11 -6.56 4.40
C GLY A 301 16.36 -6.62 5.92
N ALA A 302 16.88 -7.74 6.42
CA ALA A 302 17.28 -7.86 7.83
C ALA A 302 18.43 -6.90 8.19
N ALA A 303 19.41 -6.74 7.30
CA ALA A 303 20.49 -5.79 7.46
C ALA A 303 19.97 -4.34 7.45
N VAL A 304 19.01 -4.00 6.58
CA VAL A 304 18.39 -2.68 6.49
C VAL A 304 17.67 -2.34 7.80
N MET A 305 16.75 -3.17 8.26
CA MET A 305 16.02 -2.86 9.51
C MET A 305 16.94 -2.86 10.74
N SER A 306 17.93 -3.75 10.80
CA SER A 306 18.87 -3.81 11.93
C SER A 306 20.03 -2.81 11.82
N GLN A 307 20.13 -2.09 10.69
CA GLN A 307 21.30 -1.28 10.33
C GLN A 307 22.61 -2.05 10.56
N ASN A 308 22.70 -3.25 9.97
CA ASN A 308 23.81 -4.21 10.17
C ASN A 308 24.05 -4.59 11.65
N ASN A 309 22.98 -4.88 12.40
CA ASN A 309 23.01 -5.18 13.84
C ASN A 309 23.65 -4.05 14.68
N SER A 310 23.43 -2.79 14.31
CA SER A 310 23.96 -1.64 15.04
C SER A 310 23.28 -1.46 16.40
N GLU A 311 24.05 -1.59 17.49
CA GLU A 311 23.56 -1.29 18.84
C GLU A 311 23.17 0.19 19.00
N ALA A 312 23.84 1.09 18.28
CA ALA A 312 23.54 2.52 18.31
C ALA A 312 22.15 2.78 17.71
N TRP A 313 21.86 2.17 16.55
CA TRP A 313 20.55 2.23 15.93
C TRP A 313 19.46 1.65 16.84
N ALA A 314 19.71 0.47 17.44
CA ALA A 314 18.76 -0.14 18.36
C ALA A 314 18.41 0.77 19.56
N LYS A 315 19.40 1.51 20.09
CA LYS A 315 19.18 2.51 21.16
C LYS A 315 18.36 3.70 20.64
N CYS A 316 18.63 4.18 19.44
CA CYS A 316 17.90 5.30 18.85
C CYS A 316 16.46 4.95 18.47
N LEU A 317 16.24 3.74 17.98
CA LEU A 317 14.90 3.19 17.78
C LEU A 317 14.14 3.11 19.12
N ALA A 318 14.79 2.66 20.19
CA ALA A 318 14.20 2.67 21.53
C ALA A 318 13.85 4.10 22.01
N CYS A 319 14.71 5.07 21.74
CA CYS A 319 14.44 6.48 22.04
C CYS A 319 13.20 7.02 21.31
N ALA A 320 12.99 6.65 20.04
CA ALA A 320 11.79 7.06 19.30
C ALA A 320 10.49 6.51 19.91
N PHE A 321 10.50 5.29 20.47
CA PHE A 321 9.35 4.77 21.23
C PHE A 321 9.19 5.44 22.60
N MET A 322 10.30 5.71 23.28
CA MET A 322 10.28 6.36 24.58
C MET A 322 9.80 7.81 24.49
N ASP A 323 10.05 8.48 23.38
CA ASP A 323 9.59 9.85 23.11
C ASP A 323 8.08 9.99 23.33
N LYS A 324 7.27 9.06 22.80
CA LYS A 324 5.81 9.09 22.96
C LYS A 324 5.29 8.65 24.32
N SER A 325 6.04 7.82 25.02
CA SER A 325 5.60 7.24 26.31
C SER A 325 6.16 7.97 27.53
N ASN A 326 7.27 8.68 27.39
CA ASN A 326 8.00 9.33 28.48
C ASN A 326 8.93 10.47 28.01
N ALA A 327 8.44 11.37 27.16
CA ALA A 327 9.19 12.52 26.62
C ALA A 327 9.96 13.32 27.70
N THR A 328 9.39 13.42 28.92
CA THR A 328 9.96 14.23 30.00
C THR A 328 11.16 13.61 30.72
N ASN A 329 11.46 12.33 30.47
CA ASN A 329 12.53 11.61 31.17
C ASN A 329 13.27 10.65 30.22
N LEU A 330 13.80 11.23 29.13
CA LEU A 330 14.59 10.50 28.15
C LEU A 330 16.06 10.40 28.58
N PRO A 331 16.71 9.24 28.45
CA PRO A 331 18.15 9.11 28.64
C PRO A 331 18.94 10.04 27.73
N ALA A 332 20.11 10.51 28.17
CA ALA A 332 20.94 11.45 27.42
C ALA A 332 21.33 10.97 26.00
N VAL A 333 21.39 9.64 25.77
CA VAL A 333 21.63 9.08 24.43
C VAL A 333 20.56 9.48 23.42
N CYS A 334 19.32 9.71 23.86
CA CYS A 334 18.22 10.08 22.98
C CYS A 334 18.40 11.46 22.35
N THR A 335 19.08 12.40 23.03
CA THR A 335 19.42 13.70 22.43
C THR A 335 20.31 13.54 21.21
N THR A 336 21.32 12.66 21.28
CA THR A 336 22.18 12.34 20.13
C THR A 336 21.36 11.68 19.01
N CYS A 337 20.50 10.73 19.36
CA CYS A 337 19.65 10.05 18.39
C CYS A 337 18.70 11.00 17.64
N PHE A 338 18.08 11.97 18.32
CA PHE A 338 17.22 12.93 17.64
C PHE A 338 18.00 13.93 16.81
N THR A 339 19.24 14.28 17.20
CA THR A 339 20.11 15.10 16.36
C THR A 339 20.48 14.39 15.05
N GLU A 340 20.62 13.06 15.10
CA GLU A 340 21.02 12.25 13.94
C GLU A 340 19.84 11.89 13.03
N TYR A 341 18.71 11.49 13.62
CA TYR A 341 17.62 10.87 12.87
C TYR A 341 16.38 11.75 12.74
N CYS A 342 16.20 12.79 13.55
CA CYS A 342 14.99 13.58 13.48
C CYS A 342 15.01 14.54 12.30
N VAL A 343 13.90 14.56 11.55
CA VAL A 343 13.66 15.53 10.49
C VAL A 343 12.79 16.64 11.06
N ASP A 344 13.40 17.81 11.25
CA ASP A 344 12.73 19.01 11.77
C ASP A 344 12.10 19.84 10.62
N PRO A 345 10.99 20.57 10.90
CA PRO A 345 10.37 21.53 9.97
C PRO A 345 11.22 22.73 9.58
#